data_AF-A0A9E4DAJ7-F1
#
_entry.id   AF-A0A9E4DAJ7-F1
#
_cell.length_a   1.000
_cell.length_b   1.000
_cell.length_c   1.000
_cell.angle_alpha   90.00
_cell.angle_beta   90.00
_cell.angle_gamma   90.00
#
_symmetry.space_group_name_H-M   'P 1'
#
loop_
_entity.id
_entity.type
_entity.pdbx_description
1 polymer ?
#
loop_
_entity_poly.entity_id
_entity_poly.type
_entity_poly.pdbx_seq_one_letter_code
_entity_poly.pdbx_strand_id
1 'polypeptide(L)' 'MTSNAALQRVKGIYFARKAGHTGSLDPLATGVLPLCFGEATKWSQFLLDSDKEYVATLCLGVTT' A
#
# COMPACT_ATOMS: atom_id res chain seq x y z
N MET A 1 -4.38 10.34 0.54
CA MET A 1 -5.18 9.30 -0.16
C MET A 1 -4.96 7.99 0.56
N THR A 2 -5.98 7.18 0.86
CA THR A 2 -5.75 5.90 1.57
C THR A 2 -5.20 4.84 0.61
N SER A 3 -4.48 3.86 1.15
CA SER A 3 -3.98 2.71 0.38
C SER A 3 -5.10 1.96 -0.36
N ASN A 4 -6.25 1.75 0.29
CA ASN A 4 -7.39 1.11 -0.35
C ASN A 4 -7.99 1.99 -1.46
N ALA A 5 -8.06 3.32 -1.29
CA ALA A 5 -8.54 4.20 -2.36
C ALA A 5 -7.63 4.13 -3.60
N ALA A 6 -6.31 4.09 -3.41
CA ALA A 6 -5.36 3.86 -4.49
C ALA A 6 -5.57 2.50 -5.17
N LEU A 7 -5.73 1.42 -4.39
CA LEU A 7 -6.05 0.08 -4.89
C LEU A 7 -7.32 0.07 -5.74
N GLN A 8 -8.43 0.66 -5.27
CA GLN A 8 -9.69 0.66 -6.02
C GLN A 8 -9.57 1.42 -7.34
N ARG A 9 -8.86 2.57 -7.34
CA ARG A 9 -8.60 3.33 -8.56
C ARG A 9 -7.85 2.48 -9.58
N VAL A 10 -6.76 1.83 -9.18
CA VAL A 10 -5.94 1.04 -10.11
C VAL A 10 -6.64 -0.26 -10.52
N LYS A 11 -7.39 -0.90 -9.62
CA LYS A 11 -8.25 -2.06 -9.94
C LYS A 11 -9.23 -1.72 -11.08
N GLY A 12 -9.82 -0.53 -11.04
CA GLY A 12 -10.68 0.00 -12.12
C GLY A 12 -9.93 0.18 -13.44
N ILE A 13 -8.74 0.79 -13.42
CA ILE A 13 -7.89 1.01 -14.61
C ILE A 13 -7.56 -0.31 -15.32
N TYR A 14 -7.25 -1.35 -14.55
CA TYR A 14 -6.89 -2.66 -15.09
C TYR A 14 -8.09 -3.61 -15.27
N PHE A 15 -9.32 -3.15 -14.99
CA PHE A 15 -10.54 -3.98 -15.02
C PHE A 15 -10.40 -5.30 -14.23
N ALA A 16 -9.61 -5.28 -13.16
CA ALA A 16 -9.24 -6.50 -12.44
C ALA A 16 -10.40 -7.00 -11.58
N ARG A 17 -10.78 -8.28 -11.71
CA ARG A 17 -11.84 -8.88 -10.89
C ARG A 17 -11.44 -8.99 -9.41
N LYS A 18 -10.16 -9.29 -9.15
CA LYS A 18 -9.57 -9.42 -7.81
C LYS A 18 -8.29 -8.59 -7.73
N ALA A 19 -8.11 -7.84 -6.65
CA ALA A 19 -6.90 -7.08 -6.38
C ALA A 19 -6.71 -6.88 -4.88
N GLY A 20 -5.46 -6.68 -4.43
CA GLY A 20 -5.09 -6.38 -3.05
C GLY A 20 -3.78 -5.61 -3.00
N HIS A 21 -3.47 -4.97 -1.87
CA HIS A 21 -2.17 -4.33 -1.62
C HIS A 21 -1.39 -5.11 -0.55
N THR A 22 -0.06 -4.98 -0.53
CA THR A 22 0.81 -5.84 0.31
C THR A 22 1.31 -5.11 1.57
N GLY A 23 0.43 -4.32 2.17
CA GLY A 23 0.75 -3.42 3.29
C GLY A 23 0.09 -2.07 3.12
N SER A 24 -0.31 -1.44 4.22
CA SER A 24 -0.93 -0.11 4.18
C SER A 24 0.14 0.97 4.34
N LEU A 25 0.11 1.96 3.45
CA LEU A 25 0.71 3.28 3.68
C LEU A 25 -0.30 4.20 4.34
N ASP A 26 0.17 4.97 5.32
CA ASP A 26 -0.60 6.03 5.95
C ASP A 26 -1.04 7.08 4.92
N PRO A 27 -2.23 7.69 5.07
CA PRO A 27 -2.73 8.65 4.08
C PRO A 27 -1.88 9.91 3.89
N LEU A 28 -1.04 10.23 4.89
CA LEU A 28 -0.08 11.33 4.89
C LEU A 28 1.27 10.93 4.28
N ALA A 29 1.55 9.63 4.17
CA ALA A 29 2.77 9.12 3.58
C ALA A 29 2.69 9.10 2.05
N THR A 30 3.86 9.08 1.42
CA THR A 30 4.02 8.73 0.01
C THR A 30 5.05 7.60 -0.08
N GLY A 31 5.07 6.88 -1.20
CA GLY A 31 6.06 5.83 -1.40
C GLY A 31 5.52 4.63 -2.18
N VAL A 32 6.17 3.49 -1.97
CA VAL A 32 5.89 2.25 -2.70
C VAL A 32 4.69 1.53 -2.08
N LEU A 33 3.65 1.30 -2.89
CA LEU A 33 2.46 0.51 -2.52
C LEU A 33 2.27 -0.62 -3.55
N PRO A 34 2.83 -1.81 -3.32
CA PRO A 34 2.69 -2.91 -4.26
C PRO A 34 1.23 -3.38 -4.32
N LEU A 35 0.71 -3.50 -5.54
CA LEU A 35 -0.64 -3.98 -5.82
C LEU A 35 -0.56 -5.33 -6.52
N CYS A 36 -1.25 -6.32 -5.98
CA CYS A 36 -1.39 -7.64 -6.57
C CYS A 36 -2.75 -7.77 -7.25
N PHE A 37 -2.79 -8.36 -8.45
CA PHE A 37 -4.01 -8.59 -9.22
C PHE A 37 -4.24 -10.09 -9.47
N GLY A 38 -5.51 -10.51 -9.49
CA GLY A 38 -5.88 -11.89 -9.79
C GLY A 38 -5.16 -12.89 -8.89
N GLU A 39 -4.53 -13.88 -9.51
CA GLU A 39 -3.79 -14.96 -8.83
C GLU A 39 -2.56 -14.47 -8.06
N ALA A 40 -1.96 -13.33 -8.44
CA ALA A 40 -0.82 -12.75 -7.72
C ALA A 40 -1.17 -12.38 -6.28
N THR A 41 -2.45 -12.14 -5.97
CA THR A 41 -2.92 -11.89 -4.60
C THR A 41 -2.66 -13.06 -3.65
N LYS A 42 -2.43 -14.28 -4.15
CA LYS A 42 -2.05 -15.44 -3.31
C LYS A 42 -0.65 -15.31 -2.71
N TRP A 43 0.20 -14.48 -3.32
CA TRP A 43 1.59 -14.26 -2.91
C TRP A 43 1.77 -13.00 -2.06
N SER A 44 0.68 -12.30 -1.73
CA SER A 44 0.77 -11.02 -1.01
C SER A 44 1.41 -11.16 0.37
N GLN A 45 1.31 -12.34 1.00
CA GLN A 45 1.92 -12.62 2.31
C GLN A 45 3.44 -12.44 2.28
N PHE A 46 4.13 -12.91 1.24
CA PHE A 46 5.59 -12.76 1.12
C PHE A 46 6.03 -11.29 1.05
N LEU A 47 5.22 -10.43 0.43
CA LEU A 47 5.49 -8.99 0.33
C LEU A 47 5.06 -8.23 1.59
N LEU A 48 4.08 -8.75 2.34
CA LEU A 48 3.73 -8.23 3.65
C LEU A 48 4.90 -8.42 4.62
N ASP A 49 5.51 -9.60 4.61
CA ASP A 49 6.62 -9.99 5.48
C ASP A 49 7.98 -9.46 5.01
N SER A 50 8.05 -8.76 3.88
CA SER A 50 9.28 -8.17 3.38
C SER A 50 9.71 -6.95 4.18
N ASP A 51 11.01 -6.73 4.27
CA ASP A 51 11.59 -5.51 4.84
C ASP A 51 11.05 -4.25 4.15
N LYS A 52 10.94 -3.17 4.94
CA LYS A 52 10.45 -1.86 4.51
C LYS A 52 11.33 -0.79 5.11
N GLU A 53 11.67 0.20 4.30
CA GLU A 53 12.48 1.34 4.71
C GLU A 53 11.69 2.62 4.50
N TYR A 54 11.82 3.55 5.45
CA TYR A 54 11.10 4.82 5.45
C TYR A 54 12.06 5.96 5.74
N VAL A 55 11.88 7.05 5.01
CA VAL A 55 12.46 8.36 5.36
C VAL A 55 11.33 9.20 5.93
N ALA A 56 11.51 9.66 7.17
CA ALA A 56 10.51 10.44 7.89
C ALA A 56 11.12 11.72 8.47
N THR A 57 10.29 12.76 8.62
CA THR A 57 10.62 13.97 9.38
C THR A 57 9.74 13.98 10.62
N LEU A 58 10.36 14.20 11.80
CA LEU A 58 9.64 14.25 13.07
C LEU A 58 9.60 15.69 13.61
N CYS A 59 8.49 16.06 14.23
CA CYS A 59 8.37 17.30 15.01
C CYS A 59 8.51 16.97 16.50
N LEU A 60 9.66 17.33 17.09
CA LEU A 60 9.94 17.03 18.49
C LEU A 60 9.24 18.02 19.42
N GLY A 61 8.69 17.52 20.54
CA GLY A 61 8.03 18.34 21.56
C GLY A 61 6.54 18.64 21.30
N VAL A 62 5.95 18.07 20.25
CA VAL A 62 4.52 18.23 19.91
C VAL A 62 3.83 16.86 19.88
N THR A 63 2.61 16.81 20.44
CA THR A 63 1.71 15.66 20.36
C THR A 63 0.45 16.06 19.61
N THR A 64 0.00 15.21 18.69
CA THR A 64 -1.17 15.44 17.82
C THR A 64 -2.21 14.36 17.98
#